data_AF-A0A920R5M8-F1
#
_entry.id   AF-A0A920R5M8-F1
#
_cell.length_a   1.000
_cell.length_b   1.000
_cell.length_c   1.000
_cell.angle_alpha   90.00
_cell.angle_beta   90.00
_cell.angle_gamma   90.00
#
_symmetry.space_group_name_H-M   'P 1'
#
loop_
_entity.id
_entity.type
_entity.pdbx_description
1 polymer ?
#
loop_
_entity_poly.entity_id
_entity_poly.type
_entity_poly.pdbx_seq_one_letter_code
_entity_poly.pdbx_strand_id
1 'polypeptide(L)'
;MIANGEDFFDDAVWDLWVEEDLFTASPGSLEFAEFCRQNNVKIFYITNRDQGEYTFDLAQKNLQTAGFDNVDAEHLIVLRDSSNKEVIQRDIMEDFEVVVLLGDNLNDFSRDYYLTDVEERRSLASERSSDFGVKNIIFPNPTDGHWIRAIFGDSEPPANGQNREILHSAASSAAWQRESQ
;
A
#
# COMPACT_ATOMS: atom_id res chain seq x y z
N MET A 1 6.37 -6.08 14.30
CA MET A 1 7.04 -7.07 13.42
C MET A 1 8.56 -7.00 13.50
N ILE A 2 9.28 -6.10 12.79
CA ILE A 2 10.77 -6.10 12.80
C ILE A 2 11.36 -5.98 14.22
N ALA A 3 10.83 -5.07 15.04
CA ALA A 3 11.27 -4.92 16.43
C ALA A 3 11.03 -6.17 17.31
N ASN A 4 10.13 -7.06 16.89
CA ASN A 4 9.80 -8.31 17.56
C ASN A 4 10.57 -9.52 16.97
N GLY A 5 11.46 -9.30 16.00
CA GLY A 5 12.22 -10.36 15.34
C GLY A 5 11.43 -11.14 14.28
N GLU A 6 10.32 -10.56 13.80
CA GLU A 6 9.52 -11.13 12.72
C GLU A 6 9.99 -10.57 11.37
N ASP A 7 10.17 -11.47 10.40
CA ASP A 7 10.73 -11.16 9.08
C ASP A 7 9.66 -11.04 7.98
N PHE A 8 8.43 -11.45 8.26
CA PHE A 8 7.30 -11.45 7.34
C PHE A 8 6.04 -10.95 8.04
N PHE A 9 5.07 -10.52 7.24
CA PHE A 9 3.77 -10.05 7.72
C PHE A 9 3.00 -11.15 8.45
N ASP A 10 2.24 -10.77 9.48
CA ASP A 10 1.36 -11.64 10.26
C ASP A 10 0.07 -10.87 10.61
N ASP A 11 -1.07 -11.40 10.16
CA ASP A 11 -2.39 -10.78 10.36
C ASP A 11 -2.72 -10.56 11.84
N ALA A 12 -2.45 -11.56 12.69
CA ALA A 12 -2.84 -11.48 14.10
C ALA A 12 -2.03 -10.41 14.83
N VAL A 13 -0.75 -10.27 14.50
CA VAL A 13 0.10 -9.19 15.04
C VAL A 13 -0.36 -7.83 14.51
N TRP A 14 -0.73 -7.74 13.23
CA TRP A 14 -1.23 -6.52 12.62
C TRP A 14 -2.55 -6.06 13.24
N ASP A 15 -3.52 -6.96 13.39
CA ASP A 15 -4.84 -6.66 13.96
C ASP A 15 -4.73 -6.13 15.39
N LEU A 16 -3.90 -6.76 16.22
CA LEU A 16 -3.63 -6.29 17.58
C LEU A 16 -3.04 -4.87 17.57
N TRP A 17 -2.11 -4.59 16.65
CA TRP A 17 -1.48 -3.27 16.55
C TRP A 17 -2.45 -2.19 16.04
N VAL A 18 -3.35 -2.52 15.12
CA VAL A 18 -4.38 -1.59 14.63
C VAL A 18 -5.29 -1.12 15.78
N GLU A 19 -5.64 -2.03 16.69
CA GLU A 19 -6.45 -1.73 17.88
C GLU A 19 -5.74 -0.84 18.91
N GLU A 20 -4.40 -0.90 19.00
CA GLU A 20 -3.63 -0.01 19.88
C GLU A 20 -3.79 1.47 19.50
N ASP A 21 -4.15 1.76 18.25
CA ASP A 21 -4.50 3.09 17.76
C ASP A 21 -3.38 4.13 18.00
N LEU A 22 -2.14 3.74 17.68
CA LEU A 22 -0.95 4.59 17.80
C LEU A 22 -0.53 5.20 16.45
N PHE A 23 -1.49 5.41 15.56
CA PHE A 23 -1.24 5.90 14.21
C PHE A 23 -0.70 7.33 14.21
N THR A 24 0.27 7.57 13.34
CA THR A 24 0.81 8.90 13.07
C THR A 24 0.74 9.16 11.58
N ALA A 25 0.44 10.41 11.22
CA ALA A 25 0.40 10.82 9.83
C ALA A 25 1.78 10.70 9.18
N SER A 26 1.83 10.22 7.94
CA SER A 26 3.06 10.26 7.14
C SER A 26 3.50 11.72 6.93
N PRO A 27 4.80 12.03 6.90
CA PRO A 27 5.27 13.40 6.72
C PRO A 27 4.66 14.08 5.48
N GLY A 28 4.10 15.28 5.65
CA GLY A 28 3.49 16.06 4.56
C GLY A 28 2.03 15.71 4.26
N SER A 29 1.48 14.62 4.81
CA SER A 29 0.13 14.16 4.46
C SER A 29 -0.98 15.04 5.05
N LEU A 30 -0.79 15.59 6.26
CA LEU A 30 -1.75 16.53 6.85
C LEU A 30 -1.74 17.88 6.11
N GLU A 31 -0.55 18.38 5.74
CA GLU A 31 -0.41 19.59 4.95
C GLU A 31 -1.04 19.44 3.56
N PHE A 32 -0.89 18.27 2.93
CA PHE A 32 -1.55 17.95 1.68
C PHE A 32 -3.08 17.88 1.84
N ALA A 33 -3.57 17.22 2.89
CA ALA A 33 -5.00 17.14 3.17
C ALA A 33 -5.63 18.52 3.40
N GLU A 34 -4.95 19.38 4.16
CA GLU A 34 -5.37 20.75 4.37
C GLU A 34 -5.34 21.57 3.07
N PHE A 35 -4.31 21.39 2.23
CA PHE A 35 -4.24 22.02 0.91
C PHE A 35 -5.43 21.61 0.03
N CYS A 36 -5.76 20.31 -0.02
CA CYS A 36 -6.93 19.81 -0.76
C CYS A 36 -8.22 20.45 -0.24
N ARG A 37 -8.41 20.48 1.09
CA ARG A 37 -9.57 21.09 1.74
C ARG A 37 -9.72 22.59 1.38
N GLN A 38 -8.63 23.34 1.42
CA GLN A 38 -8.63 24.77 1.07
C GLN A 38 -8.94 25.04 -0.41
N ASN A 39 -8.68 24.06 -1.28
CA ASN A 39 -8.87 24.17 -2.72
C ASN A 39 -10.10 23.40 -3.24
N ASN A 40 -11.03 23.01 -2.36
CA ASN A 40 -12.23 22.25 -2.71
C ASN A 40 -11.95 20.92 -3.42
N VAL A 41 -10.82 20.28 -3.10
CA VAL A 41 -10.47 18.94 -3.56
C VAL A 41 -10.86 17.94 -2.48
N LYS A 42 -11.62 16.91 -2.86
CA LYS A 42 -11.99 15.80 -1.97
C LYS A 42 -10.89 14.74 -1.96
N ILE A 43 -10.67 14.13 -0.79
CA ILE A 43 -9.76 12.99 -0.64
C ILE A 43 -10.61 11.75 -0.35
N PHE A 44 -10.38 10.68 -1.10
CA PHE A 44 -10.96 9.37 -0.85
C PHE A 44 -9.89 8.43 -0.30
N TYR A 45 -10.17 7.80 0.84
CA TYR A 45 -9.32 6.80 1.48
C TYR A 45 -9.83 5.40 1.10
N ILE A 46 -9.11 4.71 0.23
CA ILE A 46 -9.45 3.34 -0.21
C ILE A 46 -8.42 2.38 0.37
N THR A 47 -8.86 1.52 1.30
CA THR A 47 -7.97 0.65 2.06
C THR A 47 -8.41 -0.81 2.01
N ASN A 48 -7.44 -1.72 2.03
CA ASN A 48 -7.66 -3.17 2.07
C ASN A 48 -7.52 -3.73 3.49
N ARG A 49 -7.74 -2.89 4.52
CA ARG A 49 -7.77 -3.35 5.91
C ARG A 49 -8.93 -4.32 6.11
N ASP A 50 -8.71 -5.35 6.93
CA ASP A 50 -9.76 -6.26 7.39
C ASP A 50 -9.50 -6.69 8.83
N GLN A 51 -10.12 -5.98 9.78
CA GLN A 51 -10.21 -6.32 11.20
C GLN A 51 -11.61 -6.90 11.52
N GLY A 52 -12.29 -7.48 10.54
CA GLY A 52 -13.65 -7.99 10.69
C GLY A 52 -14.74 -6.91 10.67
N GLU A 53 -15.83 -7.12 11.41
CA GLU A 53 -17.03 -6.26 11.34
C GLU A 53 -16.75 -4.79 11.74
N TYR A 54 -15.75 -4.54 12.59
CA TYR A 54 -15.39 -3.21 13.09
C TYR A 54 -14.31 -2.50 12.25
N THR A 55 -13.91 -3.07 11.11
CA THR A 55 -12.84 -2.52 10.25
C THR A 55 -13.05 -1.05 9.92
N PHE A 56 -14.28 -0.68 9.54
CA PHE A 56 -14.59 0.70 9.18
C PHE A 56 -14.38 1.66 10.36
N ASP A 57 -14.94 1.32 11.53
CA ASP A 57 -14.85 2.14 12.74
C ASP A 57 -13.40 2.30 13.19
N LEU A 58 -12.60 1.22 13.13
CA LEU A 58 -11.18 1.24 13.43
C LEU A 58 -10.41 2.12 12.44
N ALA A 59 -10.61 1.94 11.14
CA ALA A 59 -9.94 2.74 10.11
C ALA A 59 -10.27 4.24 10.25
N GLN A 60 -11.54 4.57 10.50
CA GLN A 60 -11.98 5.94 10.75
C GLN A 60 -11.31 6.53 12.00
N LYS A 61 -11.34 5.79 13.12
CA LYS A 61 -10.71 6.21 14.37
C LYS A 61 -9.21 6.42 14.20
N ASN A 62 -8.51 5.51 13.52
CA ASN A 62 -7.08 5.61 13.30
C ASN A 62 -6.70 6.83 12.44
N LEU A 63 -7.52 7.19 11.45
CA LEU A 63 -7.33 8.43 10.69
C LEU A 63 -7.52 9.67 11.56
N GLN A 64 -8.55 9.68 12.42
CA GLN A 64 -8.76 10.77 13.38
C GLN A 64 -7.60 10.89 14.37
N THR A 65 -7.11 9.78 14.90
CA THR A 65 -5.94 9.73 15.79
C THR A 65 -4.68 10.28 15.10
N ALA A 66 -4.50 9.99 13.81
CA ALA A 66 -3.41 10.53 13.01
C ALA A 66 -3.58 12.02 12.66
N GLY A 67 -4.72 12.65 12.98
CA GLY A 67 -4.99 14.07 12.77
C GLY A 67 -5.78 14.40 11.50
N PHE A 68 -6.33 13.41 10.80
CA PHE A 68 -7.22 13.63 9.66
C PHE A 68 -8.65 13.87 10.16
N ASP A 69 -9.03 15.14 10.26
CA ASP A 69 -10.38 15.53 10.68
C ASP A 69 -11.42 15.25 9.58
N ASN A 70 -12.67 15.02 9.99
CA ASN A 70 -13.86 14.89 9.12
C ASN A 70 -13.80 13.76 8.07
N VAL A 71 -13.15 12.63 8.38
CA VAL A 71 -13.27 11.42 7.56
C VAL A 71 -14.66 10.82 7.73
N ASP A 72 -15.53 11.01 6.74
CA ASP A 72 -16.89 10.49 6.72
C ASP A 72 -17.00 9.15 5.96
N ALA A 73 -18.18 8.55 5.97
CA ALA A 73 -18.47 7.28 5.31
C ALA A 73 -18.60 7.39 3.77
N GLU A 74 -18.67 8.59 3.21
CA GLU A 74 -18.66 8.78 1.75
C GLU A 74 -17.22 8.70 1.23
N HIS A 75 -16.24 9.14 2.03
CA HIS A 75 -14.84 9.27 1.60
C HIS A 75 -13.90 8.21 2.19
N LEU A 76 -14.35 7.36 3.12
CA LEU A 76 -13.61 6.19 3.60
C LEU A 76 -14.23 4.90 3.10
N ILE A 77 -13.45 4.10 2.38
CA ILE A 77 -13.90 2.85 1.76
C ILE A 77 -12.96 1.73 2.19
N VAL A 78 -13.51 0.76 2.92
CA VAL A 78 -12.80 -0.44 3.38
C VAL A 78 -13.16 -1.62 2.50
N LEU A 79 -12.15 -2.27 1.92
CA LEU A 79 -12.30 -3.45 1.07
C LEU A 79 -11.84 -4.69 1.84
N ARG A 80 -12.79 -5.53 2.22
CA ARG A 80 -12.54 -6.77 2.99
C ARG A 80 -12.56 -8.02 2.12
N ASP A 81 -13.47 -8.07 1.15
CA ASP A 81 -13.66 -9.26 0.31
C ASP A 81 -12.67 -9.35 -0.87
N SER A 82 -11.93 -8.27 -1.15
CA SER A 82 -10.97 -8.22 -2.25
C SER A 82 -9.93 -7.13 -2.05
N SER A 83 -8.69 -7.39 -2.46
CA SER A 83 -7.65 -6.38 -2.55
C SER A 83 -7.68 -5.54 -3.84
N ASN A 84 -8.64 -5.81 -4.74
CA ASN A 84 -8.77 -5.09 -6.00
C ASN A 84 -9.53 -3.77 -5.82
N LYS A 85 -8.80 -2.66 -5.87
CA LYS A 85 -9.35 -1.29 -5.76
C LYS A 85 -9.99 -0.76 -7.05
N GLU A 86 -9.76 -1.41 -8.19
CA GLU A 86 -10.14 -0.89 -9.52
C GLU A 86 -11.63 -0.58 -9.63
N VAL A 87 -12.50 -1.43 -9.07
CA VAL A 87 -13.96 -1.24 -9.14
C VAL A 87 -14.34 0.08 -8.47
N ILE A 88 -13.94 0.27 -7.21
CA ILE A 88 -14.21 1.50 -6.46
C ILE A 88 -13.56 2.72 -7.11
N GLN A 89 -12.33 2.58 -7.60
CA GLN A 89 -11.65 3.68 -8.30
C GLN A 89 -12.42 4.12 -9.54
N ARG A 90 -12.96 3.16 -10.31
CA ARG A 90 -13.80 3.46 -11.47
C ARG A 90 -15.11 4.12 -11.07
N ASP A 91 -15.78 3.62 -10.03
CA ASP A 91 -17.03 4.21 -9.53
C ASP A 91 -16.82 5.68 -9.11
N ILE A 92 -15.71 5.98 -8.41
CA ILE A 92 -15.35 7.37 -8.06
C ILE A 92 -15.08 8.20 -9.33
N MET A 93 -14.41 7.64 -10.34
CA MET A 93 -14.12 8.34 -11.60
C MET A 93 -15.36 8.62 -12.46
N GLU A 94 -16.50 7.98 -12.20
CA GLU A 94 -17.77 8.30 -12.87
C GLU A 94 -18.34 9.64 -12.39
N ASP A 95 -18.15 9.96 -11.10
CA ASP A 95 -18.68 11.17 -10.46
C ASP A 95 -17.64 12.29 -10.26
N PHE A 96 -16.35 11.96 -10.28
CA PHE A 96 -15.25 12.88 -9.97
C PHE A 96 -14.13 12.85 -11.01
N GLU A 97 -13.50 14.02 -11.25
CA GLU A 97 -12.22 14.09 -11.95
C GLU A 97 -11.08 13.78 -10.96
N VAL A 98 -10.53 12.56 -11.05
CA VAL A 98 -9.39 12.14 -10.22
C VAL A 98 -8.11 12.78 -10.75
N VAL A 99 -7.59 13.77 -10.01
CA VAL A 99 -6.38 14.51 -10.39
C VAL A 99 -5.08 13.81 -10.00
N VAL A 100 -5.09 13.06 -8.88
CA VAL A 100 -3.95 12.25 -8.42
C VAL A 100 -4.43 10.99 -7.71
N LEU A 101 -3.64 9.92 -7.83
CA LEU A 101 -3.70 8.70 -7.02
C LEU A 101 -2.45 8.66 -6.13
N LEU A 102 -2.63 8.37 -4.85
CA LEU A 102 -1.54 8.27 -3.87
C LEU A 102 -1.50 6.86 -3.30
N GLY A 103 -0.32 6.24 -3.27
CA GLY A 103 -0.19 4.87 -2.80
C GLY A 103 1.25 4.42 -2.71
N ASP A 104 1.49 3.39 -1.93
CA ASP A 104 2.79 2.75 -1.77
C ASP A 104 2.91 1.47 -2.62
N ASN A 105 1.79 0.98 -3.15
CA ASN A 105 1.73 -0.20 -3.99
C ASN A 105 1.35 0.19 -5.42
N LEU A 106 2.00 -0.39 -6.42
CA LEU A 106 1.65 -0.11 -7.83
C LEU A 106 0.18 -0.44 -8.16
N ASN A 107 -0.41 -1.39 -7.44
CA ASN A 107 -1.83 -1.74 -7.57
C ASN A 107 -2.80 -0.67 -7.04
N ASP A 108 -2.31 0.36 -6.34
CA ASP A 108 -3.08 1.54 -6.01
C ASP A 108 -3.29 2.45 -7.24
N PHE A 109 -2.47 2.29 -8.29
CA PHE A 109 -2.54 3.12 -9.49
C PHE A 109 -3.23 2.43 -10.67
N SER A 110 -3.08 1.11 -10.80
CA SER A 110 -3.69 0.34 -11.87
C SER A 110 -3.65 -1.16 -11.55
N ARG A 111 -4.73 -1.87 -11.91
CA ARG A 111 -4.80 -3.33 -11.74
C ARG A 111 -3.82 -4.10 -12.65
N ASP A 112 -3.32 -3.49 -13.72
CA ASP A 112 -2.33 -4.09 -14.61
C ASP A 112 -1.04 -4.47 -13.89
N TYR A 113 -0.74 -3.84 -12.75
CA TYR A 113 0.41 -4.17 -11.92
C TYR A 113 0.19 -5.40 -11.04
N TYR A 114 -0.96 -6.09 -11.09
CA TYR A 114 -1.24 -7.28 -10.27
C TYR A 114 -0.59 -8.53 -10.87
N LEU A 115 0.73 -8.49 -10.99
CA LEU A 115 1.58 -9.49 -11.62
C LEU A 115 2.42 -10.23 -10.57
N THR A 116 2.84 -11.44 -10.91
CA THR A 116 3.66 -12.34 -10.08
C THR A 116 5.11 -12.45 -10.55
N ASP A 117 5.57 -11.55 -11.42
CA ASP A 117 6.95 -11.49 -11.90
C ASP A 117 7.57 -10.11 -11.61
N VAL A 118 8.78 -10.09 -11.07
CA VAL A 118 9.48 -8.86 -10.65
C VAL A 118 9.86 -8.01 -11.86
N GLU A 119 10.33 -8.63 -12.95
CA GLU A 119 10.82 -7.90 -14.12
C GLU A 119 9.68 -7.36 -14.97
N GLU A 120 8.58 -8.11 -15.09
CA GLU A 120 7.36 -7.66 -15.77
C GLU A 120 6.78 -6.43 -15.07
N ARG A 121 6.68 -6.46 -13.73
CA ARG A 121 6.24 -5.30 -12.92
C ARG A 121 7.14 -4.10 -13.12
N ARG A 122 8.47 -4.31 -13.09
CA ARG A 122 9.46 -3.25 -13.29
C ARG A 122 9.35 -2.65 -14.70
N SER A 123 9.22 -3.50 -15.71
CA SER A 123 9.13 -3.09 -17.11
C SER A 123 7.87 -2.26 -17.34
N LEU A 124 6.71 -2.73 -16.87
CA LEU A 124 5.45 -1.99 -16.98
C LEU A 124 5.49 -0.64 -16.26
N ALA A 125 6.09 -0.58 -15.07
CA ALA A 125 6.28 0.69 -14.35
C ALA A 125 7.21 1.65 -15.11
N SER A 126 8.24 1.11 -15.76
CA SER A 126 9.18 1.91 -16.57
C SER A 126 8.53 2.44 -17.84
N GLU A 127 7.70 1.64 -18.51
CA GLU A 127 6.91 2.05 -19.68
C GLU A 127 5.94 3.20 -19.34
N ARG A 128 5.37 3.18 -18.14
CA ARG A 128 4.45 4.21 -17.62
C ARG A 128 5.16 5.26 -16.76
N SER A 129 6.49 5.40 -16.88
CA SER A 129 7.30 6.28 -16.01
C SER A 129 6.85 7.74 -16.00
N SER A 130 6.29 8.24 -17.11
CA SER A 130 5.75 9.62 -17.21
C SER A 130 4.56 9.90 -16.28
N ASP A 131 3.93 8.86 -15.76
CA ASP A 131 2.76 8.96 -14.89
C ASP A 131 3.13 9.24 -13.43
N PHE A 132 4.33 8.80 -13.03
CA PHE A 132 4.80 8.89 -11.65
C PHE A 132 5.29 10.30 -11.32
N GLY A 133 4.88 10.82 -10.16
CA GLY A 133 5.14 12.21 -9.75
C GLY A 133 4.23 13.24 -10.42
N VAL A 134 3.30 12.80 -11.29
CA VAL A 134 2.32 13.65 -11.96
C VAL A 134 0.91 13.26 -11.54
N LYS A 135 0.43 12.09 -11.98
CA LYS A 135 -0.88 11.55 -11.60
C LYS A 135 -0.77 10.42 -10.58
N ASN A 136 0.34 9.69 -10.55
CA ASN A 136 0.59 8.61 -9.60
C ASN A 136 1.69 9.06 -8.62
N ILE A 137 1.34 9.32 -7.38
CA ILE A 137 2.28 9.73 -6.33
C ILE A 137 2.63 8.51 -5.49
N ILE A 138 3.87 8.04 -5.65
CA ILE A 138 4.34 6.83 -4.98
C ILE A 138 4.97 7.15 -3.62
N PHE A 139 4.57 6.39 -2.60
CA PHE A 139 5.21 6.37 -1.29
C PHE A 139 6.15 5.16 -1.16
N PRO A 140 7.31 5.31 -0.51
CA PRO A 140 8.20 4.18 -0.30
C PRO A 140 7.67 3.25 0.80
N ASN A 141 7.39 2.00 0.44
CA ASN A 141 7.14 0.92 1.40
C ASN A 141 8.12 -0.25 1.14
N PRO A 142 9.20 -0.34 1.93
CA PRO A 142 10.17 -1.44 1.85
C PRO A 142 9.81 -2.62 2.77
N THR A 143 8.66 -2.62 3.46
CA THR A 143 8.32 -3.63 4.47
C THR A 143 7.40 -4.71 3.91
N ASP A 144 6.40 -4.35 3.12
CA ASP A 144 5.41 -5.28 2.57
C ASP A 144 4.84 -4.79 1.23
N GLY A 145 3.89 -5.55 0.68
CA GLY A 145 3.15 -5.18 -0.54
C GLY A 145 3.30 -6.19 -1.68
N HIS A 146 2.70 -5.88 -2.82
CA HIS A 146 2.63 -6.81 -3.96
C HIS A 146 3.98 -7.05 -4.66
N TRP A 147 5.03 -6.32 -4.29
CA TRP A 147 6.39 -6.67 -4.70
C TRP A 147 6.87 -7.98 -4.01
N ILE A 148 6.39 -8.30 -2.80
CA ILE A 148 6.56 -9.61 -2.17
C ILE A 148 5.86 -10.68 -3.00
N ARG A 149 4.62 -10.45 -3.42
CA ARG A 149 3.88 -11.34 -4.32
C ARG A 149 4.63 -11.66 -5.61
N ALA A 150 5.37 -10.70 -6.15
CA ALA A 150 6.19 -10.92 -7.35
C ALA A 150 7.37 -11.86 -7.13
N ILE A 151 7.85 -11.99 -5.89
CA ILE A 151 8.95 -12.88 -5.51
C ILE A 151 8.42 -14.27 -5.15
N PHE A 152 7.31 -14.33 -4.40
CA PHE A 152 6.83 -15.57 -3.78
C PHE A 152 5.60 -16.19 -4.47
N GLY A 153 4.92 -15.46 -5.35
CA GLY A 153 3.59 -15.81 -5.84
C GLY A 153 2.47 -15.55 -4.84
N ASP A 154 2.81 -15.05 -3.64
CA ASP A 154 1.91 -14.74 -2.53
C ASP A 154 2.38 -13.46 -1.81
N SER A 155 1.44 -12.62 -1.36
CA SER A 155 1.76 -11.36 -0.70
C SER A 155 2.23 -11.57 0.75
N GLU A 156 1.85 -12.68 1.37
CA GLU A 156 2.07 -12.97 2.78
C GLU A 156 2.70 -14.35 2.97
N PRO A 157 3.91 -14.58 2.41
CA PRO A 157 4.57 -15.86 2.53
C PRO A 157 4.93 -16.15 3.99
N PRO A 158 4.80 -17.41 4.46
CA PRO A 158 5.03 -17.74 5.87
C PRO A 158 6.49 -17.56 6.29
N ALA A 159 6.71 -17.19 7.55
CA ALA A 159 8.05 -17.02 8.11
C ALA A 159 8.77 -18.36 8.34
N ASN A 160 9.58 -18.79 7.37
CA ASN A 160 10.39 -20.01 7.45
C ASN A 160 11.77 -19.83 6.81
N GLY A 161 12.67 -20.81 7.00
CA GLY A 161 14.04 -20.75 6.47
C GLY A 161 14.10 -20.67 4.95
N GLN A 162 13.24 -21.43 4.26
CA GLN A 162 13.16 -21.44 2.79
C GLN A 162 12.76 -20.07 2.23
N ASN A 163 11.76 -19.41 2.80
CA ASN A 163 11.31 -18.10 2.34
C ASN A 163 12.34 -17.00 2.60
N ARG A 164 13.15 -17.12 3.67
CA ARG A 164 14.30 -16.23 3.89
C ARG A 164 15.37 -16.41 2.81
N GLU A 165 15.65 -17.64 2.40
CA GLU A 165 16.60 -17.91 1.30
C GLU A 165 16.09 -17.38 -0.04
N ILE A 166 14.79 -17.50 -0.32
CA ILE A 166 14.15 -16.93 -1.51
C ILE A 166 14.27 -15.40 -1.50
N LEU A 167 13.91 -14.73 -0.39
CA LEU A 167 14.04 -13.27 -0.27
C LEU A 167 15.48 -12.82 -0.46
N HIS A 168 16.42 -13.50 0.19
CA HIS A 168 17.85 -13.21 0.06
C HIS A 168 18.32 -13.38 -1.40
N SER A 169 17.90 -14.45 -2.07
CA SER A 169 18.25 -14.71 -3.47
C SER A 169 17.69 -13.64 -4.40
N ALA A 170 16.44 -13.23 -4.19
CA ALA A 170 15.83 -12.13 -4.95
C ALA A 170 16.58 -10.81 -4.75
N ALA A 171 16.90 -10.46 -3.50
CA ALA A 171 17.62 -9.24 -3.15
C ALA A 171 19.08 -9.23 -3.64
N SER A 172 19.71 -10.40 -3.78
CA SER A 172 21.10 -10.56 -4.23
C SER A 172 21.24 -10.93 -5.71
N SER A 173 20.13 -10.99 -6.46
CA SER A 173 20.12 -11.37 -7.89
C SER A 173 21.02 -10.52 -8.78
N ALA A 174 21.21 -9.25 -8.42
CA ALA A 174 22.12 -8.31 -9.10
C ALA A 174 23.35 -7.94 -8.24
N ALA A 175 23.68 -8.75 -7.21
CA ALA A 175 24.82 -8.49 -6.35
C ALA A 175 26.12 -8.50 -7.17
N TRP A 176 27.00 -7.56 -6.87
CA TRP A 176 28.30 -7.47 -7.53
C TRP A 176 29.11 -8.74 -7.28
N GLN A 177 29.47 -9.45 -8.35
CA GLN A 177 30.37 -10.59 -8.28
C GLN A 177 31.81 -10.06 -8.28
N ARG A 178 32.56 -10.31 -7.21
CA ARG A 178 34.02 -10.13 -7.27
C ARG A 178 34.56 -11.17 -8.25
N GLU A 179 35.24 -10.72 -9.30
CA GLU A 179 36.07 -11.63 -10.11
C GLU A 179 37.04 -12.35 -9.18
N SER A 180 36.98 -13.68 -9.18
CA SER A 180 37.95 -14.52 -8.48
C SER A 180 39.33 -14.32 -9.10
N GLN A 181 40.28 -13.83 -8.29
CA GLN A 181 41.71 -13.81 -8.63
C GLN A 181 42.29 -15.22 -8.67
#